data_AF-A0A9N7V1M2-F1
#
_entry.id   AF-A0A9N7V1M2-F1
#
_cell.length_a   1.000
_cell.length_b   1.000
_cell.length_c   1.000
_cell.angle_alpha   90.00
_cell.angle_beta   90.00
_cell.angle_gamma   90.00
#
_symmetry.space_group_name_H-M   'P 1'
#
loop_
_entity.id
_entity.type
_entity.pdbx_description
1 polymer ?
#
loop_
_entity_poly.entity_id
_entity_poly.type
_entity_poly.pdbx_seq_one_letter_code
_entity_poly.pdbx_strand_id
1 'polypeptide(L)'
;MSTVTQTQAVPYTGPISLLVSQLRSLAGDVEQVEGAEKITVRIFKSITLVHEAGMVTLEWIANPLNDMYADAVTTVILEVQSNPNAQKFPEGRRETFHVDVFTERLELMLHDMFGDDCVNFKDGQNLSVTVDGVTAIIDPETRSVACSEDESLREMVEVAIHRLYDALSPTV
;
A
#
# COMPACT_ATOMS: atom_id res chain seq x y z
N MET A 1 -36.48 -11.58 -5.97
CA MET A 1 -36.18 -10.20 -5.54
C MET A 1 -35.45 -9.53 -6.68
N SER A 2 -35.96 -8.41 -7.19
CA SER A 2 -35.30 -7.68 -8.27
C SER A 2 -34.22 -6.80 -7.67
N THR A 3 -32.97 -7.01 -8.05
CA THR A 3 -31.84 -6.14 -7.70
C THR A 3 -31.67 -5.09 -8.79
N VAL A 4 -31.37 -3.86 -8.41
CA VAL A 4 -31.07 -2.78 -9.35
C VAL A 4 -29.57 -2.53 -9.32
N THR A 5 -28.92 -2.62 -10.48
CA THR A 5 -27.52 -2.19 -10.63
C THR A 5 -27.49 -0.72 -11.02
N GLN A 6 -26.63 0.04 -10.36
CA GLN A 6 -26.38 1.45 -10.66
C GLN A 6 -24.96 1.64 -11.16
N THR A 7 -24.81 2.62 -12.05
CA THR A 7 -23.54 2.98 -12.65
C THR A 7 -23.41 4.50 -12.62
N GLN A 8 -22.26 5.00 -12.19
CA GLN A 8 -21.97 6.42 -12.12
C GLN A 8 -20.60 6.72 -12.73
N ALA A 9 -20.57 7.63 -13.68
CA ALA A 9 -19.34 8.13 -14.29
C ALA A 9 -18.92 9.45 -13.63
N VAL A 10 -17.68 9.52 -13.18
CA VAL A 10 -17.09 10.71 -12.57
C VAL A 10 -15.84 11.10 -13.36
N PRO A 11 -15.69 12.36 -13.79
CA PRO A 11 -14.48 12.78 -14.49
C PRO A 11 -13.27 12.64 -13.55
N TYR A 12 -12.17 12.08 -14.07
CA TYR A 12 -10.96 11.87 -13.29
C TYR A 12 -9.77 11.74 -14.24
N THR A 13 -8.81 12.65 -14.12
CA THR A 13 -7.64 12.74 -14.99
C THR A 13 -6.33 12.43 -14.26
N GLY A 14 -6.41 12.08 -12.98
CA GLY A 14 -5.25 11.76 -12.15
C GLY A 14 -4.75 10.31 -12.36
N PRO A 15 -3.59 9.97 -11.80
CA PRO A 15 -3.09 8.60 -11.82
C PRO A 15 -3.93 7.70 -10.89
N ILE A 16 -4.37 6.55 -11.38
CA ILE A 16 -5.17 5.58 -10.62
C ILE A 16 -4.50 5.11 -9.31
N SER A 17 -3.17 5.07 -9.25
CA SER A 17 -2.41 4.71 -8.04
C SER A 17 -2.70 5.66 -6.86
N LEU A 18 -2.79 6.96 -7.13
CA LEU A 18 -3.14 7.97 -6.13
C LEU A 18 -4.57 7.74 -5.63
N LEU A 19 -5.50 7.48 -6.54
CA LEU A 19 -6.90 7.21 -6.17
C LEU A 19 -7.01 5.95 -5.32
N VAL A 20 -6.33 4.86 -5.70
CA VAL A 20 -6.29 3.62 -4.92
C VAL A 20 -5.71 3.84 -3.53
N SER A 21 -4.66 4.64 -3.37
CA SER A 21 -4.10 4.94 -2.04
C SER A 21 -5.09 5.68 -1.13
N GLN A 22 -5.84 6.65 -1.67
CA GLN A 22 -6.83 7.39 -0.90
C GLN A 22 -8.05 6.52 -0.56
N LEU A 23 -8.47 5.67 -1.50
CA LEU A 23 -9.56 4.74 -1.27
C LEU A 23 -9.20 3.68 -0.22
N ARG A 24 -7.93 3.25 -0.11
CA ARG A 24 -7.50 2.39 0.99
C ARG A 24 -7.49 3.11 2.33
N SER A 25 -7.16 4.40 2.37
CA SER A 25 -7.32 5.18 3.61
C SER A 25 -8.78 5.25 4.07
N LEU A 26 -9.75 5.19 3.15
CA LEU A 26 -11.18 5.20 3.46
C LEU A 26 -11.71 3.80 3.84
N ALA A 27 -11.40 2.79 3.05
CA ALA A 27 -12.04 1.47 3.12
C ALA A 27 -11.17 0.38 3.76
N GLY A 28 -9.87 0.64 3.94
CA GLY A 28 -8.85 -0.35 4.31
C GLY A 28 -8.57 -1.32 3.16
N ASP A 29 -9.56 -2.14 2.84
CA ASP A 29 -9.51 -3.21 1.85
C ASP A 29 -9.94 -2.72 0.46
N VAL A 30 -8.98 -2.62 -0.46
CA VAL A 30 -9.21 -2.35 -1.88
C VAL A 30 -8.50 -3.41 -2.70
N GLU A 31 -9.28 -4.27 -3.34
CA GLU A 31 -8.80 -5.40 -4.12
C GLU A 31 -8.67 -5.01 -5.59
N GLN A 32 -7.53 -5.28 -6.23
CA GLN A 32 -7.42 -5.15 -7.68
C GLN A 32 -8.00 -6.39 -8.33
N VAL A 33 -8.86 -6.22 -9.32
CA VAL A 33 -9.46 -7.34 -10.05
C VAL A 33 -8.50 -7.75 -11.17
N GLU A 34 -7.81 -8.88 -10.99
CA GLU A 34 -6.90 -9.45 -12.00
C GLU A 34 -7.68 -9.98 -13.22
N GLY A 35 -7.16 -9.74 -14.43
CA GLY A 35 -7.74 -10.27 -15.68
C GLY A 35 -8.78 -9.38 -16.37
N ALA A 36 -9.03 -8.17 -15.88
CA ALA A 36 -9.88 -7.19 -16.57
C ALA A 36 -9.09 -6.45 -17.68
N GLU A 37 -9.73 -6.16 -18.83
CA GLU A 37 -9.13 -5.36 -19.91
C GLU A 37 -8.80 -3.93 -19.48
N LYS A 38 -9.48 -3.42 -18.44
CA LYS A 38 -9.32 -2.07 -17.89
C LYS A 38 -8.94 -2.18 -16.41
N ILE A 39 -8.23 -1.16 -15.90
CA ILE A 39 -7.82 -1.12 -14.50
C ILE A 39 -9.07 -1.06 -13.62
N THR A 40 -9.33 -2.17 -12.91
CA THR A 40 -10.55 -2.37 -12.14
C THR A 40 -10.19 -2.69 -10.70
N VAL A 41 -10.84 -1.99 -9.77
CA VAL A 41 -10.65 -2.20 -8.33
C VAL A 41 -11.99 -2.34 -7.64
N ARG A 42 -12.02 -3.11 -6.55
CA ARG A 42 -13.20 -3.37 -5.75
C ARG A 42 -13.02 -2.75 -4.37
N ILE A 43 -13.98 -1.93 -3.96
CA ILE A 43 -14.00 -1.19 -2.70
C ILE A 43 -15.17 -1.70 -1.84
N PHE A 44 -14.95 -1.89 -0.54
CA PHE A 44 -15.95 -2.42 0.40
C PHE A 44 -16.58 -3.76 -0.02
N LYS A 45 -15.92 -4.51 -0.91
CA LYS A 45 -16.43 -5.74 -1.56
C LYS A 45 -17.76 -5.54 -2.32
N SER A 46 -18.24 -4.32 -2.48
CA SER A 46 -19.58 -4.04 -3.01
C SER A 46 -19.60 -2.96 -4.10
N ILE A 47 -18.56 -2.13 -4.18
CA ILE A 47 -18.42 -1.08 -5.19
C ILE A 47 -17.30 -1.48 -6.14
N THR A 48 -17.61 -1.56 -7.43
CA THR A 48 -16.63 -1.79 -8.49
C THR A 48 -16.27 -0.45 -9.10
N LEU A 49 -14.97 -0.15 -9.19
CA LEU A 49 -14.45 1.03 -9.86
C LEU A 49 -13.64 0.60 -11.07
N VAL A 50 -14.00 1.14 -12.23
CA VAL A 50 -13.27 0.97 -13.49
C VAL A 50 -12.63 2.29 -13.87
N HIS A 51 -11.32 2.29 -14.11
CA HIS A 51 -10.58 3.47 -14.52
C HIS A 51 -10.37 3.49 -16.02
N GLU A 52 -10.79 4.59 -16.65
CA GLU A 52 -10.72 4.83 -18.09
C GLU A 52 -10.02 6.16 -18.40
N ALA A 53 -9.69 6.40 -19.66
CA ALA A 53 -9.01 7.63 -20.06
C ALA A 53 -9.88 8.87 -19.77
N GLY A 54 -9.55 9.60 -18.71
CA GLY A 54 -10.22 10.85 -18.32
C GLY A 54 -11.44 10.69 -17.43
N MET A 55 -11.80 9.47 -17.01
CA MET A 55 -12.93 9.22 -16.13
C MET A 55 -12.80 7.93 -15.34
N VAL A 56 -13.52 7.84 -14.23
CA VAL A 56 -13.74 6.62 -13.47
C VAL A 56 -15.23 6.29 -13.45
N THR A 57 -15.53 5.00 -13.53
CA THR A 57 -16.89 4.49 -13.50
C THR A 57 -17.07 3.63 -12.26
N LEU A 58 -18.03 4.00 -11.43
CA LEU A 58 -18.48 3.22 -10.28
C LEU A 58 -19.68 2.35 -10.69
N GLU A 59 -19.71 1.12 -10.24
CA GLU A 59 -20.83 0.20 -10.40
C GLU A 59 -21.14 -0.49 -9.07
N TRP A 60 -22.41 -0.55 -8.69
CA TRP A 60 -22.86 -1.22 -7.47
C TRP A 60 -24.31 -1.70 -7.55
N ILE A 61 -24.69 -2.61 -6.64
CA ILE A 61 -26.09 -2.99 -6.44
C ILE A 61 -26.73 -1.96 -5.52
N ALA A 62 -27.74 -1.24 -6.01
CA ALA A 62 -28.44 -0.18 -5.29
C ALA A 62 -29.14 -0.73 -4.03
N ASN A 63 -28.76 -0.16 -2.90
CA ASN A 63 -29.40 -0.33 -1.60
C ASN A 63 -28.83 0.72 -0.64
N PRO A 64 -29.51 1.05 0.47
CA PRO A 64 -29.11 2.15 1.35
C PRO A 64 -27.66 2.09 1.85
N LEU A 65 -27.10 0.89 2.02
CA LEU A 65 -25.72 0.73 2.47
C LEU A 65 -24.73 0.98 1.34
N ASN A 66 -24.95 0.35 0.18
CA ASN A 66 -24.07 0.51 -0.97
C ASN A 66 -24.14 1.92 -1.57
N ASP A 67 -25.30 2.58 -1.50
CA ASP A 67 -25.46 3.97 -1.94
C ASP A 67 -24.58 4.90 -1.08
N MET A 68 -24.57 4.69 0.24
CA MET A 68 -23.68 5.42 1.15
C MET A 68 -22.19 5.16 0.84
N TYR A 69 -21.82 3.93 0.51
CA TYR A 69 -20.46 3.61 0.09
C TYR A 69 -20.10 4.27 -1.25
N ALA A 70 -21.01 4.27 -2.22
CA ALA A 70 -20.82 4.92 -3.51
C ALA A 70 -20.65 6.45 -3.35
N ASP A 71 -21.43 7.08 -2.46
CA ASP A 71 -21.30 8.51 -2.14
C ASP A 71 -19.95 8.83 -1.49
N ALA A 72 -19.48 8.00 -0.55
CA ALA A 72 -18.18 8.17 0.09
C ALA A 72 -17.03 8.03 -0.91
N VAL A 73 -17.06 7.00 -1.77
CA VAL A 73 -16.08 6.79 -2.83
C VAL A 73 -16.09 7.96 -3.83
N THR A 74 -17.26 8.43 -4.22
CA THR A 74 -17.42 9.60 -5.12
C THR A 74 -16.83 10.85 -4.51
N THR A 75 -17.05 11.08 -3.21
CA THR A 75 -16.49 12.22 -2.49
C THR A 75 -14.96 12.21 -2.54
N VAL A 76 -14.32 11.07 -2.32
CA VAL A 76 -12.86 10.92 -2.43
C VAL A 76 -12.37 11.20 -3.86
N ILE A 77 -13.06 10.67 -4.88
CA ILE A 77 -12.70 10.92 -6.28
C ILE A 77 -12.74 12.42 -6.59
N LEU A 78 -13.82 13.11 -6.19
CA LEU A 78 -14.00 14.54 -6.41
C LEU A 78 -12.98 15.38 -5.64
N GLU A 79 -12.64 14.99 -4.41
CA GLU A 79 -11.62 15.68 -3.61
C GLU A 79 -10.24 15.60 -4.27
N VAL A 80 -9.83 14.41 -4.71
CA VAL A 80 -8.56 14.19 -5.43
C VAL A 80 -8.56 14.92 -6.78
N GLN A 81 -9.70 14.94 -7.47
CA GLN A 81 -9.83 15.64 -8.75
C GLN A 81 -9.74 17.17 -8.57
N SER A 82 -10.41 17.71 -7.56
CA SER A 82 -10.54 19.15 -7.34
C SER A 82 -9.25 19.77 -6.79
N ASN A 83 -8.33 18.96 -6.29
CA ASN A 83 -7.08 19.41 -5.70
C ASN A 83 -5.87 19.11 -6.61
N PRO A 84 -5.52 20.01 -7.56
CA PRO A 84 -4.37 19.80 -8.44
C PRO A 84 -3.03 19.73 -7.68
N ASN A 85 -2.96 20.17 -6.42
CA ASN A 85 -1.79 19.97 -5.57
C ASN A 85 -1.74 18.58 -4.91
N ALA A 86 -2.88 17.86 -4.83
CA ALA A 86 -2.91 16.45 -4.45
C ALA A 86 -2.57 15.54 -5.65
N GLN A 87 -2.85 16.00 -6.89
CA GLN A 87 -2.49 15.32 -8.14
C GLN A 87 -1.04 15.57 -8.57
N LYS A 88 -0.46 16.72 -8.22
CA LYS A 88 0.99 16.86 -8.16
C LYS A 88 1.46 15.97 -7.02
N PHE A 89 2.33 15.01 -7.29
CA PHE A 89 2.97 14.22 -6.23
C PHE A 89 3.40 15.17 -5.11
N PRO A 90 2.81 15.09 -3.90
CA PRO A 90 3.45 15.72 -2.77
C PRO A 90 4.73 14.90 -2.55
N GLU A 91 5.88 15.53 -2.72
CA GLU A 91 7.21 15.00 -2.35
C GLU A 91 7.34 14.67 -0.85
N GLY A 92 6.23 14.56 -0.11
CA GLY A 92 6.21 14.32 1.35
C GLY A 92 5.11 13.38 1.83
N ARG A 93 4.51 12.54 0.98
CA ARG A 93 3.64 11.44 1.44
C ARG A 93 3.83 10.18 0.58
N ARG A 94 5.09 9.73 0.48
CA ARG A 94 5.47 8.45 -0.13
C ARG A 94 5.61 7.31 0.88
N GLU A 95 5.50 7.58 2.19
CA GLU A 95 6.03 6.66 3.20
C GLU A 95 5.09 5.50 3.56
N THR A 96 3.78 5.66 3.71
CA THR A 96 3.00 4.56 4.33
C THR A 96 2.82 3.32 3.43
N PHE A 97 2.59 3.51 2.13
CA PHE A 97 2.31 2.36 1.24
C PHE A 97 3.54 1.59 0.79
N HIS A 98 4.70 2.26 0.71
CA HIS A 98 5.96 1.59 0.42
C HIS A 98 6.50 0.94 1.68
N VAL A 99 6.36 1.57 2.86
CA VAL A 99 6.83 1.02 4.14
C VAL A 99 6.08 -0.25 4.53
N ASP A 100 4.75 -0.36 4.38
CA ASP A 100 4.04 -1.60 4.72
C ASP A 100 4.50 -2.79 3.84
N VAL A 101 4.57 -2.59 2.51
CA VAL A 101 5.04 -3.64 1.57
C VAL A 101 6.53 -3.94 1.79
N PHE A 102 7.33 -2.91 2.05
CA PHE A 102 8.75 -3.05 2.36
C PHE A 102 8.95 -3.83 3.67
N THR A 103 8.18 -3.52 4.71
CA THR A 103 8.28 -4.17 6.03
C THR A 103 7.86 -5.63 5.95
N GLU A 104 6.77 -5.95 5.26
CA GLU A 104 6.33 -7.33 5.03
C GLU A 104 7.39 -8.14 4.23
N ARG A 105 7.96 -7.53 3.19
CA ARG A 105 9.02 -8.18 2.38
C ARG A 105 10.33 -8.30 3.13
N LEU A 106 10.63 -7.34 4.00
CA LEU A 106 11.83 -7.33 4.82
C LEU A 106 11.76 -8.45 5.86
N GLU A 107 10.61 -8.63 6.51
CA GLU A 107 10.36 -9.74 7.43
C GLU A 107 10.58 -11.09 6.75
N LEU A 108 9.96 -11.31 5.59
CA LEU A 108 10.12 -12.54 4.80
C LEU A 108 11.59 -12.81 4.40
N MET A 109 12.30 -11.77 3.97
CA MET A 109 13.71 -11.90 3.57
C MET A 109 14.61 -12.23 4.77
N LEU A 110 14.39 -11.61 5.92
CA LEU A 110 15.20 -11.88 7.11
C LEU A 110 14.90 -13.27 7.69
N HIS A 111 13.67 -13.74 7.62
CA HIS A 111 13.32 -15.12 7.95
C HIS A 111 14.02 -16.13 7.03
N ASP A 112 14.10 -15.86 5.73
CA ASP A 112 14.83 -16.72 4.78
C ASP A 112 16.35 -16.75 5.06
N MET A 113 16.93 -15.61 5.44
CA MET A 113 18.37 -15.49 5.72
C MET A 113 18.79 -16.07 7.07
N PHE A 114 18.02 -15.84 8.13
CA PHE A 114 18.41 -16.12 9.51
C PHE A 114 17.53 -17.16 10.22
N GLY A 115 16.35 -17.48 9.68
CA GLY A 115 15.38 -18.41 10.26
C GLY A 115 14.29 -17.74 11.10
N ASP A 116 13.16 -18.44 11.27
CA ASP A 116 12.00 -17.99 12.04
C ASP A 116 12.32 -17.62 13.49
N ASP A 117 13.17 -18.41 14.16
CA ASP A 117 13.52 -18.21 15.58
C ASP A 117 14.44 -17.00 15.83
N CYS A 118 15.03 -16.44 14.78
CA CYS A 118 16.03 -15.38 14.86
C CYS A 118 15.46 -13.98 14.59
N VAL A 119 14.21 -13.85 14.13
CA VAL A 119 13.61 -12.55 13.78
C VAL A 119 12.46 -12.25 14.73
N ASN A 120 12.43 -11.04 15.30
CA ASN A 120 11.40 -10.61 16.24
C ASN A 120 10.81 -9.26 15.82
N PHE A 121 9.49 -9.25 15.61
CA PHE A 121 8.71 -8.07 15.27
C PHE A 121 7.90 -7.60 16.47
N LYS A 122 8.26 -6.44 17.03
CA LYS A 122 7.52 -5.82 18.14
C LYS A 122 6.66 -4.66 17.64
N ASP A 123 5.35 -4.80 17.83
CA ASP A 123 4.34 -3.74 17.77
C ASP A 123 4.28 -2.92 16.46
N GLY A 124 4.72 -3.49 15.32
CA GLY A 124 4.63 -2.78 14.04
C GLY A 124 5.71 -1.74 13.78
N GLN A 125 6.59 -1.44 14.74
CA GLN A 125 7.58 -0.37 14.63
C GLN A 125 9.02 -0.81 14.80
N ASN A 126 9.30 -1.92 15.50
CA ASN A 126 10.67 -2.34 15.80
C ASN A 126 10.92 -3.78 15.37
N LEU A 127 11.69 -3.93 14.29
CA LEU A 127 12.17 -5.21 13.77
C LEU A 127 13.56 -5.49 14.36
N SER A 128 13.80 -6.72 14.80
CA SER A 128 15.10 -7.11 15.36
C SER A 128 15.49 -8.51 14.92
N VAL A 129 16.79 -8.73 14.76
CA VAL A 129 17.37 -10.02 14.39
C VAL A 129 18.38 -10.42 15.45
N THR A 130 18.24 -11.63 16.01
CA THR A 130 19.14 -12.18 17.02
C THR A 130 19.84 -13.42 16.47
N VAL A 131 21.16 -13.35 16.31
CA VAL A 131 22.01 -14.47 15.85
C VAL A 131 23.06 -14.73 16.92
N ASP A 132 23.18 -15.98 17.39
CA ASP A 132 24.15 -16.40 18.41
C ASP A 132 24.16 -15.53 19.70
N GLY A 133 23.00 -14.97 20.06
CA GLY A 133 22.84 -14.11 21.24
C GLY A 133 23.15 -12.63 20.99
N VAL A 134 23.64 -12.26 19.81
CA VAL A 134 23.83 -10.87 19.38
C VAL A 134 22.57 -10.36 18.70
N THR A 135 22.08 -9.18 19.10
CA THR A 135 20.85 -8.60 18.54
C THR A 135 21.15 -7.35 17.71
N ALA A 136 20.69 -7.37 16.46
CA ALA A 136 20.64 -6.21 15.58
C ALA A 136 19.22 -5.62 15.58
N ILE A 137 19.11 -4.32 15.81
CA ILE A 137 17.84 -3.59 15.80
C ILE A 137 17.73 -2.84 14.48
N ILE A 138 16.60 -3.01 13.81
CA ILE A 138 16.33 -2.47 12.49
C ILE A 138 15.21 -1.45 12.60
N ASP A 139 15.46 -0.26 12.09
CA ASP A 139 14.48 0.79 11.94
C ASP A 139 13.99 0.78 10.48
N PRO A 140 12.77 0.29 10.19
CA PRO A 140 12.28 0.13 8.82
C PRO A 140 11.97 1.47 8.11
N GLU A 141 11.76 2.55 8.87
CA GLU A 141 11.48 3.88 8.31
C GLU A 141 12.78 4.54 7.83
N THR A 142 13.81 4.55 8.66
CA THR A 142 15.12 5.13 8.35
C THR A 142 16.05 4.17 7.61
N ARG A 143 15.74 2.87 7.60
CA ARG A 143 16.58 1.76 7.09
C ARG A 143 17.92 1.63 7.81
N SER A 144 17.99 2.13 9.04
CA SER A 144 19.21 2.06 9.85
C SER A 144 19.27 0.76 10.65
N VAL A 145 20.46 0.17 10.76
CA VAL A 145 20.72 -1.02 11.58
C VAL A 145 21.62 -0.64 12.73
N ALA A 146 21.13 -0.81 13.96
CA ALA A 146 21.88 -0.64 15.18
C ALA A 146 22.31 -2.00 15.73
N CYS A 147 23.61 -2.28 15.67
CA CYS A 147 24.22 -3.43 16.32
C CYS A 147 25.62 -3.04 16.81
N SER A 148 25.84 -3.06 18.12
CA SER A 148 27.11 -2.61 18.74
C SER A 148 28.09 -3.76 19.01
N GLU A 149 27.60 -4.99 18.94
CA GLU A 149 28.33 -6.19 19.36
C GLU A 149 28.95 -6.96 18.19
N ASP A 150 28.33 -6.87 16.99
CA ASP A 150 28.82 -7.52 15.78
C ASP A 150 28.64 -6.63 14.55
N GLU A 151 29.75 -6.04 14.11
CA GLU A 151 29.80 -5.16 12.95
C GLU A 151 29.53 -5.92 11.64
N SER A 152 29.92 -7.20 11.57
CA SER A 152 29.71 -8.01 10.37
C SER A 152 28.24 -8.38 10.18
N LEU A 153 27.53 -8.66 11.27
CA LEU A 153 26.07 -8.83 11.27
C LEU A 153 25.38 -7.51 10.89
N ARG A 154 25.85 -6.37 11.43
CA ARG A 154 25.33 -5.03 11.09
C ARG A 154 25.41 -4.77 9.59
N GLU A 155 26.59 -4.91 9.01
CA GLU A 155 26.82 -4.67 7.57
C GLU A 155 26.02 -5.64 6.70
N MET A 156 25.93 -6.91 7.08
CA MET A 156 25.17 -7.92 6.34
C MET A 156 23.68 -7.58 6.27
N VAL A 157 23.08 -7.22 7.41
CA VAL A 157 21.67 -6.83 7.50
C VAL A 157 21.43 -5.51 6.75
N GLU A 158 22.33 -4.54 6.87
CA GLU A 158 22.25 -3.24 6.19
C GLU A 158 22.27 -3.40 4.65
N VAL A 159 23.17 -4.23 4.13
CA VAL A 159 23.23 -4.53 2.68
C VAL A 159 21.95 -5.21 2.20
N ALA A 160 21.42 -6.16 2.96
CA ALA A 160 20.20 -6.87 2.58
C ALA A 160 18.99 -5.91 2.50
N ILE A 161 18.84 -5.02 3.49
CA ILE A 161 17.81 -3.97 3.52
C ILE A 161 17.93 -3.05 2.30
N HIS A 162 19.14 -2.58 1.96
CA HIS A 162 19.36 -1.71 0.80
C HIS A 162 19.00 -2.41 -0.51
N ARG A 163 19.44 -3.66 -0.69
CA ARG A 163 19.14 -4.43 -1.91
C ARG A 163 17.65 -4.68 -2.08
N LEU A 164 16.93 -4.95 -0.99
CA LEU A 164 15.48 -5.08 -1.02
C LEU A 164 14.81 -3.76 -1.40
N TYR A 165 15.26 -2.65 -0.83
CA TYR A 165 14.72 -1.33 -1.13
C TYR A 165 14.92 -0.93 -2.59
N ASP A 166 16.12 -1.15 -3.14
CA ASP A 166 16.42 -0.92 -4.56
C ASP A 166 15.56 -1.80 -5.47
N ALA A 167 15.34 -3.07 -5.09
CA ALA A 167 14.50 -3.98 -5.87
C ALA A 167 13.01 -3.58 -5.87
N LEU A 168 12.52 -2.97 -4.79
CA LEU A 168 11.14 -2.53 -4.64
C LEU A 168 10.90 -1.08 -5.11
N SER A 169 11.97 -0.34 -5.37
CA SER A 169 11.89 1.03 -5.87
C SER A 169 11.90 1.02 -7.40
N PRO A 170 10.91 1.63 -8.07
CA PRO A 170 10.92 1.70 -9.53
C PRO A 170 12.17 2.48 -9.98
N THR A 171 13.01 1.81 -10.76
CA THR A 171 14.14 2.44 -11.45
C THR A 171 13.57 3.46 -12.43
N VAL A 172 14.00 4.71 -12.26
CA VAL A 172 13.65 5.86 -13.12
C VAL A 172 14.13 5.62 -14.54
#